data_AF-A0A6N7IDG4-F1
#
_entry.id   AF-A0A6N7IDG4-F1
#
_cell.length_a   1.000
_cell.length_b   1.000
_cell.length_c   1.000
_cell.angle_alpha   90.00
_cell.angle_beta   90.00
_cell.angle_gamma   90.00
#
_symmetry.space_group_name_H-M   'P 1'
#
loop_
_entity.id
_entity.type
_entity.pdbx_description
1 polymer ?
#
loop_
_entity_poly.entity_id
_entity_poly.type
_entity_poly.pdbx_seq_one_letter_code
_entity_poly.pdbx_strand_id
1 'polypeptide(L)' 'HQFRIAMLPGRPRVSLGEHLELIEAICARDAVAAEEAARRHLHSVIDALKAGDHAPSGLGPSL' A
#
# COMPACT_ATOMS: atom_id res chain seq x y z
N HIS A 1 -16.83 -5.92 -1.83
CA HIS A 1 -15.73 -4.93 -1.76
C HIS A 1 -14.47 -5.54 -2.37
N GLN A 2 -13.88 -4.91 -3.39
CA GLN A 2 -13.03 -5.58 -4.40
C GLN A 2 -11.55 -5.17 -4.38
N PHE A 3 -11.02 -4.65 -3.27
CA PHE A 3 -9.61 -4.22 -3.22
C PHE A 3 -8.77 -5.22 -2.41
N ARG A 4 -8.23 -6.24 -3.09
CA ARG A 4 -7.28 -7.23 -2.53
C ARG A 4 -5.83 -6.72 -2.57
N ILE A 5 -5.59 -5.44 -2.27
CA ILE A 5 -4.25 -4.82 -2.28
C ILE A 5 -3.32 -5.52 -1.29
N ALA A 6 -3.85 -5.93 -0.13
CA ALA A 6 -3.10 -6.68 0.88
C ALA A 6 -2.63 -8.06 0.40
N MET A 7 -3.11 -8.55 -0.76
CA MET A 7 -2.70 -9.83 -1.33
C MET A 7 -1.77 -9.67 -2.54
N LEU A 8 -1.40 -8.45 -2.92
CA LEU A 8 -0.35 -8.23 -3.91
C LEU A 8 0.97 -8.80 -3.38
N PRO A 9 1.69 -9.64 -4.16
CA PRO A 9 2.96 -10.21 -3.72
C PRO A 9 3.92 -9.13 -3.21
N GLY A 10 4.52 -9.36 -2.04
CA GLY A 10 5.47 -8.44 -1.40
C GLY A 10 4.85 -7.22 -0.71
N ARG A 11 3.59 -6.86 -1.00
CA ARG A 11 2.95 -5.67 -0.40
C ARG A 11 2.75 -5.76 1.12
N PRO A 12 2.36 -6.90 1.73
CA PRO A 12 2.23 -7.00 3.18
C PRO A 12 3.44 -6.50 3.96
N ARG A 13 4.65 -6.76 3.47
CA ARG A 13 5.89 -6.34 4.12
C ARG A 13 6.10 -4.82 4.02
N VAL A 14 5.74 -4.22 2.89
CA VAL A 14 5.80 -2.76 2.68
C VAL A 14 4.79 -2.05 3.57
N SER A 15 3.51 -2.48 3.51
CA SER A 15 2.47 -1.84 4.31
C SER A 15 2.70 -1.98 5.81
N LEU A 16 3.30 -3.08 6.28
CA LEU A 16 3.59 -3.26 7.71
C LEU A 16 4.57 -2.21 8.22
N GLY A 17 5.68 -1.98 7.51
CA GLY A 17 6.66 -0.95 7.90
C GLY A 17 6.03 0.45 7.94
N GLU A 18 5.27 0.80 6.91
CA GLU A 18 4.55 2.08 6.83
C GLU A 18 3.55 2.26 7.98
N HIS A 19 2.82 1.20 8.37
CA HIS A 19 1.90 1.27 9.51
C HIS A 19 2.65 1.43 10.84
N LEU A 20 3.79 0.77 11.03
CA LEU A 20 4.57 0.91 12.25
C LEU A 20 5.09 2.35 12.41
N GLU A 21 5.58 2.98 11.35
CA GLU A 21 5.99 4.39 11.37
C GLU A 21 4.83 5.32 11.80
N LEU A 22 3.63 5.10 11.24
CA LEU A 22 2.45 5.88 11.61
C LEU A 22 2.07 5.69 13.09
N ILE A 23 2.09 4.44 13.58
CA ILE A 23 1.79 4.12 14.98
C ILE A 23 2.82 4.78 15.90
N GLU A 24 4.11 4.69 15.59
CA GLU A 24 5.18 5.30 16.36
C GLU A 24 5.00 6.83 16.46
N ALA A 25 4.70 7.51 15.35
CA ALA A 25 4.46 8.94 15.34
C ALA A 25 3.22 9.35 16.17
N ILE A 26 2.13 8.57 16.09
CA ILE A 26 0.93 8.79 16.90
C ILE A 26 1.23 8.59 18.39
N CYS A 27 1.96 7.52 18.74
CA CYS A 27 2.36 7.25 20.13
C CYS A 27 3.25 8.37 20.70
N ALA A 28 4.13 8.95 19.87
CA ALA A 28 4.95 10.10 20.22
C ALA A 28 4.16 11.42 20.31
N ARG A 29 2.89 11.43 19.88
CA ARG A 29 2.05 12.63 19.74
C ARG A 29 2.64 13.69 18.81
N ASP A 30 3.41 13.26 17.82
CA ASP A 30 3.94 14.13 16.78
C ASP A 30 2.95 14.18 15.61
N ALA A 31 2.14 15.26 15.58
CA ALA A 31 1.11 15.43 14.56
C ALA A 31 1.70 15.58 13.15
N VAL A 32 2.88 16.21 13.01
CA VAL A 32 3.51 16.43 11.70
C VAL A 32 4.07 15.11 11.17
N ALA A 33 4.80 14.37 12.00
CA ALA A 33 5.32 13.07 11.62
C ALA A 33 4.21 12.07 11.28
N ALA A 34 3.10 12.09 12.02
CA ALA A 34 1.95 11.23 11.76
C ALA A 34 1.28 11.58 10.41
N GLU A 35 1.12 12.86 10.09
CA GLU A 35 0.59 13.29 8.80
C GLU A 35 1.50 12.86 7.65
N GLU A 36 2.81 13.04 7.79
CA GLU A 36 3.78 12.62 6.76
C GLU A 36 3.76 11.12 6.54
N ALA A 37 3.76 10.32 7.62
CA ALA A 37 3.69 8.86 7.54
C ALA A 37 2.40 8.40 6.85
N ALA A 38 1.26 9.00 7.21
CA ALA A 38 -0.02 8.71 6.56
C ALA A 38 0.01 9.05 5.06
N ARG A 39 0.58 10.21 4.69
CA ARG A 39 0.69 10.64 3.28
C ARG A 39 1.57 9.69 2.48
N ARG A 40 2.72 9.26 3.04
CA ARG A 40 3.59 8.24 2.44
C ARG A 40 2.84 6.93 2.20
N HIS A 41 2.13 6.43 3.21
CA HIS A 41 1.36 5.20 3.10
C HIS A 41 0.29 5.28 2.00
N LEU A 42 -0.47 6.37 1.93
CA LEU A 42 -1.51 6.55 0.92
C LEU A 42 -0.93 6.62 -0.50
N HIS A 43 0.19 7.33 -0.71
CA HIS A 43 0.89 7.32 -2.00
C HIS A 43 1.33 5.91 -2.41
N SER A 44 1.93 5.15 -1.48
CA SER A 44 2.29 3.75 -1.69
C SER A 44 1.08 2.87 -2.07
N VAL A 45 -0.10 3.10 -1.46
CA VAL A 45 -1.35 2.44 -1.84
C VAL A 45 -1.77 2.78 -3.27
N ILE A 46 -1.75 4.05 -3.63
CA ILE A 46 -2.12 4.54 -4.97
C ILE A 46 -1.19 3.94 -6.03
N ASP A 47 0.12 3.90 -5.78
CA ASP A 47 1.08 3.37 -6.72
C ASP A 47 0.92 1.86 -6.93
N ALA A 48 0.64 1.11 -5.85
CA ALA A 48 0.34 -0.32 -5.97
C ALA A 48 -0.95 -0.59 -6.74
N LEU A 49 -1.97 0.25 -6.58
CA LEU A 49 -3.21 0.16 -7.35
C LEU A 49 -2.96 0.39 -8.84
N LYS A 50 -2.20 1.43 -9.18
CA LYS A 50 -1.78 1.70 -10.56
C LYS A 50 -1.01 0.53 -11.15
N ALA A 51 -0.05 -0.03 -10.41
CA ALA A 51 0.76 -1.15 -10.88
C ALA A 51 -0.07 -2.43 -11.09
N GLY A 52 -1.03 -2.72 -10.21
CA GLY A 52 -1.95 -3.85 -10.35
C GLY A 52 -2.87 -3.75 -11.57
N ASP A 53 -3.26 -2.53 -11.95
CA ASP A 53 -4.07 -2.24 -13.15
C ASP A 53 -3.28 -2.43 -14.46
N HIS A 54 -1.94 -2.40 -14.39
CA HIS A 54 -1.03 -2.53 -15.53
C HIS A 54 -0.43 -3.94 -15.70
N ALA A 55 -0.79 -4.92 -14.86
CA ALA A 55 -0.36 -6.30 -15.09
C ALA A 55 -0.98 -6.82 -16.40
N PRO A 56 -0.22 -7.46 -17.31
CA PRO A 56 -0.77 -7.94 -18.56
C PRO A 56 -1.89 -8.92 -18.26
N SER A 57 -3.10 -8.65 -18.79
CA SER A 57 -4.25 -9.53 -18.74
C SER A 57 -3.89 -10.88 -19.36
N GLY A 58 -3.42 -11.80 -18.52
CA GLY A 58 -3.08 -13.17 -18.89
C GLY A 58 -4.33 -13.99 -19.10
N LEU A 59 -5.00 -13.81 -20.24
CA LEU A 59 -5.90 -14.81 -20.82
C LEU A 59 -5.73 -14.75 -22.35
N GLY A 60 -4.74 -15.48 -22.85
CA GLY A 60 -4.72 -15.90 -24.25
C GLY A 60 -5.79 -16.99 -24.46
N PRO A 61 -6.42 -17.07 -25.65
CA PRO A 61 -7.49 -18.03 -25.89
C PRO A 61 -6.90 -19.45 -25.91
N SER A 62 -7.46 -20.35 -25.10
CA SER A 62 -7.18 -21.78 -25.20
C SER A 62 -7.74 -22.31 -26.53
N LEU A 63 -6.87 -22.92 -27.33
CA LEU A 63 -7.23 -23.81 -28.44
C LEU A 63 -7.83 -25.12 -27.92
#